data_AF-A0A922YGV8-F1
#
_entry.id   AF-A0A922YGV8-F1
#
_cell.length_a   1.000
_cell.length_b   1.000
_cell.length_c   1.000
_cell.angle_alpha   90.00
_cell.angle_beta   90.00
_cell.angle_gamma   90.00
#
_symmetry.space_group_name_H-M   'P 1'
#
loop_
_entity.id
_entity.type
_entity.pdbx_description
1 polymer ?
#
loop_
_entity_poly.entity_id
_entity_poly.type
_entity_poly.pdbx_seq_one_letter_code
_entity_poly.pdbx_strand_id
1 'polypeptide(L)' 'VDPSFADKLPEMTEDESDLLDSSDHRNETSRLSCQIKMTDALDGVTVTIAQED' A
#
# COMPACT_ATOMS: atom_id res chain seq x y z
N VAL A 1 0.04 -1.89 -4.72
CA VAL A 1 -1.44 -2.05 -4.70
C VAL A 1 -1.98 -1.67 -6.07
N ASP A 2 -3.04 -2.27 -6.58
CA ASP A 2 -3.59 -1.89 -7.89
C ASP A 2 -3.89 -0.38 -7.96
N PRO A 3 -3.34 0.37 -8.95
CA PRO A 3 -3.55 1.81 -9.08
C PRO A 3 -5.02 2.23 -9.17
N SER A 4 -5.90 1.38 -9.69
CA SER A 4 -7.35 1.67 -9.80
C SER A 4 -8.06 1.79 -8.44
N PHE A 5 -7.39 1.37 -7.36
CA PHE A 5 -7.88 1.51 -5.99
C PHE A 5 -7.19 2.64 -5.22
N ALA A 6 -6.22 3.35 -5.80
CA ALA A 6 -5.45 4.40 -5.12
C ALA A 6 -6.35 5.47 -4.50
N ASP A 7 -7.35 5.94 -5.24
CA ASP A 7 -8.30 6.97 -4.78
C ASP A 7 -9.23 6.50 -3.65
N LYS A 8 -9.29 5.19 -3.38
CA LYS A 8 -10.12 4.59 -2.33
C LYS A 8 -9.34 4.30 -1.05
N LEU A 9 -8.03 4.43 -1.10
CA LEU A 9 -7.18 4.23 0.07
C LEU A 9 -7.07 5.54 0.86
N PRO A 10 -6.87 5.47 2.19
CA PRO A 10 -6.47 6.64 2.93
C PRO A 10 -5.12 7.15 2.41
N GLU A 11 -4.89 8.46 2.53
CA GLU A 11 -3.59 9.05 2.25
C GLU A 11 -2.48 8.33 3.02
N MET A 12 -1.32 8.21 2.39
CA MET A 12 -0.13 7.64 3.04
C MET A 12 0.29 8.56 4.18
N THR A 13 0.50 8.01 5.37
CA THR A 13 1.00 8.78 6.51
C THR A 13 2.52 8.98 6.38
N GLU A 14 3.05 9.98 7.09
CA GLU A 14 4.51 10.21 7.17
C GLU A 14 5.22 8.97 7.72
N ASP A 15 4.74 8.42 8.85
CA ASP A 15 5.28 7.18 9.42
C ASP A 15 5.25 5.99 8.44
N GLU A 16 4.20 5.88 7.63
CA GLU A 16 4.11 4.83 6.60
C GLU A 16 5.17 5.04 5.52
N SER A 17 5.33 6.28 5.03
CA SER A 17 6.33 6.62 4.02
C SER A 17 7.74 6.37 4.52
N ASP A 18 8.07 6.81 5.75
CA ASP A 18 9.39 6.65 6.35
C ASP A 18 9.78 5.18 6.52
N LEU A 19 8.82 4.33 6.92
CA LEU A 19 9.05 2.89 7.00
C LEU A 19 9.24 2.26 5.61
N LEU A 20 8.46 2.69 4.61
CA LEU A 20 8.60 2.21 3.25
C LEU A 20 9.94 2.62 2.60
N ASP A 21 10.54 3.75 3.01
CA ASP A 21 11.86 4.18 2.53
C ASP A 21 13.01 3.23 2.94
N SER A 22 12.77 2.34 3.91
CA SER A 22 13.75 1.31 4.29
C SER A 22 13.79 0.10 3.36
N SER A 23 12.81 -0.06 2.45
CA SER A 23 12.73 -1.20 1.53
C SER A 23 13.30 -0.84 0.16
N ASP A 24 14.23 -1.67 -0.33
CA ASP A 24 14.79 -1.56 -1.68
C ASP A 24 13.75 -1.84 -2.79
N HIS A 25 12.60 -2.40 -2.42
CA HIS A 25 11.52 -2.78 -3.32
C HIS A 25 10.34 -1.80 -3.33
N ARG A 26 10.47 -0.64 -2.66
CA ARG A 26 9.44 0.41 -2.69
C ARG A 26 9.17 0.89 -4.13
N ASN A 27 7.90 1.03 -4.46
CA ASN A 27 7.43 1.68 -5.69
C ASN A 27 6.26 2.63 -5.41
N GLU A 28 5.77 3.30 -6.46
CA GLU A 28 4.69 4.32 -6.39
C GLU A 28 3.38 3.79 -5.80
N THR A 29 3.16 2.47 -5.82
CA THR A 29 1.95 1.83 -5.30
C THR A 29 2.19 1.01 -4.03
N SER A 30 3.40 1.08 -3.47
CA SER A 30 3.73 0.39 -2.21
C SER A 30 2.94 0.99 -1.06
N ARG A 31 2.39 0.11 -0.22
CA ARG A 31 1.64 0.43 1.00
C ARG A 31 1.96 -0.59 2.07
N LEU A 32 1.93 -0.18 3.33
CA LEU A 32 1.99 -1.12 4.44
C LEU A 32 0.61 -1.74 4.64
N SER A 33 0.50 -3.05 4.42
CA SER A 33 -0.79 -3.76 4.47
C SER A 33 -1.50 -3.62 5.82
N CYS A 34 -0.76 -3.47 6.91
CA CYS A 34 -1.30 -3.25 8.25
C CYS A 34 -1.96 -1.88 8.45
N GLN A 35 -1.61 -0.87 7.63
CA GLN A 35 -2.20 0.47 7.65
C GLN A 35 -3.47 0.57 6.78
N ILE A 36 -3.70 -0.41 5.89
CA ILE A 36 -4.89 -0.46 5.05
C ILE A 36 -6.02 -1.15 5.83
N LYS A 37 -7.02 -0.37 6.23
CA LYS A 37 -8.27 -0.92 6.76
C LYS A 37 -9.13 -1.44 5.61
N MET A 38 -9.49 -2.73 5.67
CA MET A 38 -10.41 -3.32 4.69
C MET A 38 -11.81 -2.71 4.83
N THR A 39 -12.39 -2.33 3.70
CA THR A 39 -13.73 -1.76 3.58
C THR A 39 -14.40 -2.30 2.31
N ASP A 40 -15.71 -2.18 2.19
CA ASP A 40 -16.46 -2.62 1.00
C ASP A 40 -16.01 -1.92 -0.29
N ALA A 41 -15.43 -0.71 -0.19
CA ALA A 41 -14.89 0.02 -1.34
C ALA A 41 -13.67 -0.70 -1.99
N LEU A 42 -13.00 -1.57 -1.22
CA LEU A 42 -11.85 -2.36 -1.64
C LEU A 42 -12.24 -3.77 -2.10
N ASP A 43 -13.53 -4.08 -2.25
CA ASP A 43 -13.95 -5.37 -2.81
C ASP A 43 -13.35 -5.57 -4.21
N GLY A 44 -12.73 -6.73 -4.42
CA GLY A 44 -11.99 -7.06 -5.63
C GLY A 44 -10.58 -6.44 -5.75
N VAL A 45 -10.04 -5.81 -4.70
CA VAL A 45 -8.69 -5.25 -4.74
C VAL A 45 -7.65 -6.35 -5.02
N THR A 46 -6.73 -6.07 -5.94
CA THR A 46 -5.57 -6.91 -6.22
C THR A 46 -4.32 -6.27 -5.62
N VAL A 47 -3.51 -7.08 -4.93
CA VAL A 47 -2.22 -6.66 -4.39
C VAL A 47 -1.14 -7.61 -4.82
N THR A 48 0.08 -7.08 -4.93
CA THR A 48 1.29 -7.87 -5.16
C THR A 48 2.12 -7.78 -3.89
N ILE A 49 2.53 -8.93 -3.36
CA ILE A 49 3.41 -9.00 -2.19
C ILE A 49 4.81 -8.58 -2.66
N ALA A 50 5.43 -7.65 -1.94
CA ALA A 50 6.80 -7.22 -2.20
C ALA A 50 7.77 -8.40 -2.05
N GLN A 51 8.92 -8.34 -2.72
CA GLN A 51 9.97 -9.33 -2.53
C GLN A 51 10.53 -9.25 -1.10
N GLU A 52 11.00 -10.38 -0.59
CA GLU A 52 11.78 -10.41 0.65
C GLU A 52 13.20 -9.92 0.35
N ASP A 53 13.77 -9.15 1.28
CA ASP A 53 15.19 -8.77 1.31
C ASP A 53 16.07 -9.94 1.80
#